data_AF-A0A4P9W2F0-F1
#
_entry.id   AF-A0A4P9W2F0-F1
#
_cell.length_a   1.000
_cell.length_b   1.000
_cell.length_c   1.000
_cell.angle_alpha   90.00
_cell.angle_beta   90.00
_cell.angle_gamma   90.00
#
_symmetry.space_group_name_H-M   'P 1'
#
loop_
_entity.id
_entity.type
_entity.pdbx_description
1 polymer ?
#
loop_
_entity_poly.entity_id
_entity_poly.type
_entity_poly.pdbx_seq_one_letter_code
_entity_poly.pdbx_strand_id
1 'polypeptide(L)'
;QIERLQDAGINAADITKMKAQGVTTVRGVQMMTVRNLSKIKGMSEAKIEKIKEAANKLLPSGFITGTELECKRKNVVRISTGSKELDKLLGGGVQSMSITEAFGEFRTGKTQLSHTLCVMAQLPVSMGGGNGK
;
A
#
# COMPACT_ATOMS: atom_id res chain seq x y z
N GLN A 1 12.10 5.59 -3.49
CA GLN A 1 11.15 4.72 -2.72
C GLN A 1 11.81 3.89 -1.63
N ILE A 2 12.96 3.24 -1.84
CA ILE A 2 13.82 2.67 -0.77
C ILE A 2 15.21 3.31 -0.73
N GLU A 3 15.65 3.91 -1.83
CA GLU A 3 16.93 4.64 -1.97
C GLU A 3 17.09 5.81 -1.01
N ARG A 4 15.99 6.36 -0.47
CA ARG A 4 16.05 7.39 0.58
C ARG A 4 16.79 6.93 1.84
N LEU A 5 16.93 5.61 2.04
CA LEU A 5 17.77 5.05 3.10
C LEU A 5 19.27 5.34 2.88
N GLN A 6 19.69 5.59 1.64
CA GLN A 6 21.06 5.96 1.31
C GLN A 6 21.43 7.33 1.90
N ASP A 7 20.50 8.29 1.84
CA ASP A 7 20.65 9.61 2.49
C ASP A 7 20.76 9.48 4.02
N ALA A 8 20.22 8.40 4.59
CA ALA A 8 20.31 8.05 6.00
C ALA A 8 21.53 7.16 6.35
N GLY A 9 22.49 7.00 5.42
CA GLY A 9 23.76 6.30 5.66
C GLY A 9 23.72 4.78 5.44
N ILE A 10 22.68 4.24 4.79
CA ILE A 10 22.60 2.82 4.44
C ILE A 10 23.31 2.56 3.10
N ASN A 11 24.16 1.53 3.07
CA ASN A 11 24.92 1.17 1.87
C ASN A 11 23.99 0.70 0.73
N ALA A 12 24.22 1.20 -0.49
CA ALA A 12 23.49 0.83 -1.70
C ALA A 12 23.50 -0.68 -2.00
N ALA A 13 24.57 -1.40 -1.63
CA ALA A 13 24.63 -2.86 -1.77
C ALA A 13 23.58 -3.58 -0.92
N ASP A 14 23.35 -3.08 0.30
CA ASP A 14 22.36 -3.65 1.21
C ASP A 14 20.93 -3.29 0.77
N ILE A 15 20.72 -2.10 0.18
CA ILE A 15 19.46 -1.71 -0.47
C ILE A 15 19.15 -2.63 -1.66
N THR A 16 20.15 -2.96 -2.47
CA THR A 16 19.98 -3.83 -3.65
C THR A 16 19.56 -5.24 -3.24
N LYS A 17 20.13 -5.78 -2.15
CA LYS A 17 19.70 -7.07 -1.58
C LYS A 17 18.26 -7.05 -1.09
N MET A 18 17.83 -5.97 -0.42
CA MET A 18 16.44 -5.81 0.02
C MET A 18 15.47 -5.73 -1.18
N LYS A 19 15.83 -4.98 -2.24
CA LYS A 19 15.06 -4.94 -3.49
C LYS A 19 14.92 -6.33 -4.13
N ALA A 20 15.98 -7.13 -4.14
CA ALA A 20 15.96 -8.49 -4.67
C ALA A 20 15.02 -9.44 -3.91
N GLN A 21 14.65 -9.08 -2.67
CA GLN A 21 13.69 -9.81 -1.84
C GLN A 21 12.28 -9.22 -1.88
N GLY A 22 12.03 -8.28 -2.82
CA GLY A 22 10.73 -7.63 -3.01
C GLY A 22 10.48 -6.40 -2.14
N VAL A 23 11.46 -5.98 -1.33
CA VAL A 23 11.33 -4.81 -0.46
C VAL A 23 11.79 -3.56 -1.20
N THR A 24 10.82 -2.82 -1.75
CA THR A 24 11.11 -1.68 -2.64
C THR A 24 10.77 -0.32 -2.03
N THR A 25 10.18 -0.29 -0.83
CA THR A 25 9.76 0.94 -0.16
C THR A 25 10.28 1.03 1.28
N VAL A 26 10.53 2.26 1.78
CA VAL A 26 10.91 2.48 3.20
C VAL A 26 9.83 1.93 4.15
N ARG A 27 8.54 2.11 3.83
CA ARG A 27 7.45 1.54 4.62
C ARG A 27 7.45 0.01 4.62
N GLY A 28 7.82 -0.62 3.51
CA GLY A 28 8.02 -2.08 3.45
C GLY A 28 9.07 -2.55 4.45
N VAL A 29 10.18 -1.81 4.59
CA VAL A 29 11.23 -2.10 5.59
C VAL A 29 10.69 -1.99 7.02
N GLN A 30 9.88 -0.96 7.32
CA GLN A 30 9.25 -0.82 8.65
C GLN A 30 8.30 -1.98 8.98
N MET A 31 7.48 -2.38 8.01
CA MET A 31 6.48 -3.44 8.16
C MET A 31 7.09 -4.85 8.27
N MET A 32 8.31 -5.05 7.75
CA MET A 32 8.98 -6.34 7.86
C MET A 32 9.54 -6.59 9.26
N THR A 33 9.45 -7.83 9.72
CA THR A 33 10.07 -8.25 10.98
C THR A 33 11.58 -8.38 10.82
N VAL A 34 12.32 -8.20 11.93
CA VAL A 34 13.78 -8.41 11.97
C VAL A 34 14.11 -9.82 11.48
N ARG A 35 13.37 -10.83 11.94
CA ARG A 35 13.51 -12.23 11.50
C ARG A 35 13.47 -12.40 9.97
N ASN A 36 12.57 -11.70 9.27
CA ASN A 36 12.48 -11.81 7.82
C ASN A 36 13.62 -11.07 7.12
N LEU A 37 14.10 -9.95 7.67
CA LEU A 37 15.27 -9.25 7.15
C LEU A 37 16.57 -10.04 7.39
N SER A 38 16.67 -10.82 8.47
CA SER A 38 17.82 -11.69 8.75
C SER A 38 17.94 -12.87 7.79
N LYS A 39 16.87 -13.25 7.09
CA LYS A 39 16.92 -14.29 6.04
C LYS A 39 17.65 -13.82 4.78
N ILE A 40 17.87 -12.52 4.63
CA ILE A 40 18.57 -11.95 3.48
C ILE A 40 20.07 -12.19 3.66
N LYS A 41 20.69 -12.95 2.73
CA LYS A 41 22.11 -13.29 2.79
C LYS A 41 22.98 -12.03 2.93
N GLY A 42 23.86 -12.02 3.93
CA GLY A 42 24.79 -10.92 4.20
C GLY A 42 24.17 -9.72 4.92
N MET A 43 22.98 -9.86 5.52
CA MET A 43 22.43 -8.96 6.52
C MET A 43 22.73 -9.50 7.93
N SER A 44 23.53 -8.77 8.70
CA SER A 44 23.71 -9.05 10.14
C SER A 44 22.64 -8.31 10.95
N GLU A 45 22.37 -8.76 12.18
CA GLU A 45 21.38 -8.11 13.05
C GLU A 45 21.70 -6.63 13.31
N ALA A 46 22.96 -6.30 13.57
CA ALA A 46 23.41 -4.91 13.75
C ALA A 46 23.17 -4.03 12.52
N LYS A 47 23.22 -4.59 11.30
CA LYS A 47 22.86 -3.85 10.08
C LYS A 47 21.35 -3.63 9.99
N ILE A 48 20.57 -4.64 10.31
CA ILE A 48 19.10 -4.58 10.27
C ILE A 48 18.57 -3.54 11.26
N GLU A 49 19.16 -3.48 12.46
CA GLU A 49 18.81 -2.47 13.46
C GLU A 49 19.05 -1.06 12.94
N LYS A 50 20.25 -0.79 12.38
CA LYS A 50 20.56 0.50 11.74
C LYS A 50 19.61 0.85 10.60
N ILE A 51 19.25 -0.13 9.76
CA ILE A 51 18.29 0.05 8.66
C ILE A 51 16.90 0.42 9.19
N LYS A 52 16.42 -0.27 10.24
CA LYS A 52 15.13 0.02 10.86
C LYS A 52 15.11 1.38 11.55
N GLU A 53 16.19 1.73 12.24
CA GLU A 53 16.34 3.05 12.85
C GLU A 53 16.29 4.16 11.80
N ALA A 54 17.04 4.00 10.70
CA ALA A 54 17.01 4.93 9.57
C ALA A 54 15.60 5.04 8.95
N ALA A 55 14.90 3.91 8.78
CA ALA A 55 13.54 3.91 8.26
C ALA A 55 12.55 4.65 9.19
N ASN A 56 12.69 4.49 10.51
CA ASN A 56 11.86 5.16 11.51
C ASN A 56 12.12 6.67 11.58
N LYS A 57 13.36 7.11 11.35
CA LYS A 57 13.71 8.54 11.23
C LYS A 57 13.09 9.17 9.98
N LEU A 58 13.08 8.44 8.86
CA LEU A 58 12.48 8.93 7.60
C LEU A 58 10.95 8.94 7.61
N LEU A 59 10.34 7.95 8.26
CA LEU A 59 8.88 7.79 8.35
C LEU A 59 8.49 7.57 9.82
N PRO A 60 8.29 8.64 10.60
CA PRO A 60 7.90 8.51 11.99
C PRO A 60 6.57 7.74 12.13
N SER A 61 6.59 6.70 12.96
CA SER A 61 5.41 5.93 13.34
C SER A 61 5.18 6.10 14.84
N GLY A 62 4.33 7.06 15.20
CA GLY A 62 3.95 7.35 16.59
C GLY A 62 2.43 7.45 16.74
N PHE A 63 1.99 7.80 17.94
CA PHE A 63 0.59 8.10 18.20
C PHE A 63 0.14 9.33 17.41
N ILE A 64 -1.10 9.29 16.94
CA ILE A 64 -1.77 10.39 16.24
C ILE A 64 -3.16 10.55 16.82
N THR A 65 -3.70 11.76 16.73
CA THR A 65 -5.08 12.08 17.12
C THR A 65 -6.09 11.55 16.10
N GLY A 66 -7.36 11.43 16.52
CA GLY A 66 -8.45 11.03 15.62
C GLY A 66 -8.61 11.99 14.43
N THR A 67 -8.46 13.30 14.65
CA THR A 67 -8.57 14.32 13.60
C THR A 67 -7.43 14.24 12.59
N GLU A 68 -6.20 13.94 13.02
CA GLU A 68 -5.08 13.70 12.10
C GLU A 68 -5.31 12.45 11.26
N LEU A 69 -5.85 11.39 11.87
CA LEU A 69 -6.21 10.17 11.15
C LEU A 69 -7.32 10.44 10.12
N GLU A 70 -8.35 11.20 10.48
CA GLU A 70 -9.40 11.62 9.56
C GLU A 70 -8.84 12.40 8.37
N CYS A 71 -7.95 13.35 8.62
CA CYS A 71 -7.27 14.11 7.58
C CYS A 71 -6.46 13.19 6.64
N LYS A 72 -5.73 12.21 7.18
CA LYS A 72 -5.02 11.20 6.37
C LYS A 72 -5.98 10.35 5.53
N ARG A 73 -7.16 10.01 6.06
CA ARG A 73 -8.19 9.23 5.36
C ARG A 73 -8.85 9.99 4.20
N LYS A 74 -8.70 11.31 4.10
CA LYS A 74 -9.11 12.07 2.90
C LYS A 74 -8.37 11.64 1.63
N ASN A 75 -7.20 11.02 1.77
CA ASN A 75 -6.43 10.46 0.65
C ASN A 75 -6.99 9.10 0.15
N VAL A 76 -8.02 8.55 0.80
CA VAL A 76 -8.65 7.29 0.35
C VAL A 76 -9.44 7.57 -0.93
N VAL A 77 -8.96 7.01 -2.03
CA VAL A 77 -9.66 6.96 -3.32
C VAL A 77 -10.78 5.93 -3.25
N ARG A 78 -11.92 6.25 -3.86
CA ARG A 78 -13.05 5.33 -4.06
C ARG A 78 -13.28 5.14 -5.55
N ILE A 79 -13.29 3.88 -5.99
CA ILE A 79 -13.48 3.51 -7.40
C ILE A 79 -14.94 3.13 -7.58
N SER A 80 -15.63 3.80 -8.49
CA SER A 80 -17.02 3.52 -8.83
C SER A 80 -17.16 2.11 -9.41
N THR A 81 -18.25 1.42 -9.08
CA THR A 81 -18.61 0.12 -9.63
C THR A 81 -19.31 0.23 -10.99
N GLY A 82 -19.53 1.45 -11.50
CA GLY A 82 -20.33 1.72 -12.69
C GLY A 82 -21.85 1.75 -12.45
N SER A 83 -22.31 1.49 -11.23
CA SER A 83 -23.72 1.58 -10.82
C SER A 83 -23.87 2.57 -9.68
N LYS A 84 -24.78 3.54 -9.84
CA LYS A 84 -25.03 4.58 -8.83
C LYS A 84 -25.61 4.00 -7.54
N GLU A 85 -26.45 2.96 -7.66
CA GLU A 85 -27.11 2.30 -6.53
C GLU A 85 -26.11 1.53 -5.70
N LEU A 86 -25.21 0.77 -6.36
CA LEU A 86 -24.17 0.02 -5.67
C LEU A 86 -23.12 0.96 -5.06
N ASP A 87 -22.73 2.02 -5.76
CA ASP A 87 -21.83 3.04 -5.21
C ASP A 87 -22.44 3.71 -3.98
N LYS A 88 -23.73 4.04 -4.01
CA LYS A 88 -24.44 4.61 -2.84
C LYS A 88 -24.41 3.64 -1.66
N LEU A 89 -24.65 2.35 -1.89
CA LEU A 89 -24.58 1.32 -0.85
C LEU A 89 -23.17 1.21 -0.24
N LEU A 90 -22.13 1.31 -1.06
CA LEU A 90 -20.72 1.24 -0.63
C LEU A 90 -20.17 2.57 -0.08
N GLY A 91 -20.96 3.64 -0.08
CA GLY A 91 -20.52 4.97 0.35
C GLY A 91 -19.52 5.62 -0.61
N GLY A 92 -19.77 5.49 -1.91
CA GLY A 92 -19.01 6.08 -3.02
C GLY A 92 -18.21 5.10 -3.88
N GLY A 93 -18.40 3.79 -3.69
CA GLY A 93 -17.70 2.73 -4.44
C GLY A 93 -16.65 1.97 -3.62
N VAL A 94 -15.79 1.22 -4.31
CA VAL A 94 -14.76 0.35 -3.72
C VAL A 94 -13.61 1.19 -3.15
N GLN A 95 -13.28 1.01 -1.87
CA GLN A 95 -12.29 1.85 -1.16
C GLN A 95 -10.86 1.33 -1.32
N SER A 96 -9.94 2.22 -1.70
CA SER A 96 -8.50 1.98 -1.60
C SER A 96 -8.04 1.84 -0.14
N MET A 97 -6.84 1.28 0.06
CA MET A 97 -6.29 0.98 1.40
C MET A 97 -7.16 0.03 2.24
N SER A 98 -7.97 -0.80 1.57
CA SER A 98 -8.81 -1.83 2.18
C SER A 98 -8.89 -3.06 1.27
N ILE A 99 -9.39 -4.18 1.79
CA ILE A 99 -9.74 -5.36 1.01
C ILE A 99 -11.26 -5.42 0.97
N THR A 100 -11.83 -5.52 -0.22
CA THR A 100 -13.28 -5.69 -0.44
C THR A 100 -13.54 -7.08 -1.01
N GLU A 101 -14.42 -7.83 -0.35
CA GLU A 101 -14.79 -9.19 -0.75
C GLU A 101 -16.19 -9.20 -1.37
N ALA A 102 -16.37 -9.94 -2.47
CA ALA A 102 -17.65 -10.15 -3.13
C ALA A 102 -17.91 -11.65 -3.30
N PHE A 103 -18.97 -12.17 -2.67
CA PHE A 103 -19.35 -13.59 -2.70
C PHE A 103 -20.81 -13.77 -3.11
N GLY A 104 -21.17 -14.99 -3.55
CA GLY A 104 -22.53 -15.36 -3.97
C GLY A 104 -22.54 -16.58 -4.89
N GLU A 105 -23.73 -17.07 -5.25
CA GLU A 105 -23.92 -18.28 -6.07
C GLU A 105 -23.37 -18.16 -7.51
N PHE A 106 -23.40 -19.26 -8.27
CA PHE A 106 -23.07 -19.22 -9.69
C PHE A 106 -23.96 -18.20 -10.43
N ARG A 107 -23.40 -17.53 -11.45
CA ARG A 107 -24.13 -16.56 -12.30
C ARG A 107 -24.63 -15.29 -11.59
N THR A 108 -24.14 -14.95 -10.39
CA THR A 108 -24.47 -13.69 -9.69
C THR A 108 -23.64 -12.46 -10.10
N GLY A 109 -22.86 -12.53 -11.19
CA GLY A 109 -22.17 -11.36 -11.74
C GLY A 109 -20.82 -10.99 -11.11
N LYS A 110 -20.27 -11.78 -10.18
CA LYS A 110 -18.96 -11.53 -9.54
C LYS A 110 -17.84 -11.23 -10.55
N THR A 111 -17.67 -12.08 -11.58
CA THR A 111 -16.65 -11.87 -12.63
C THR A 111 -16.92 -10.63 -13.47
N GLN A 112 -18.18 -10.28 -13.71
CA GLN A 112 -18.54 -9.08 -14.46
C GLN A 112 -18.22 -7.81 -13.68
N LEU A 113 -18.46 -7.82 -12.36
CA LEU A 113 -18.02 -6.73 -11.49
C LEU A 113 -16.51 -6.52 -11.58
N SER A 114 -15.71 -7.60 -11.56
CA SER A 114 -14.26 -7.51 -11.74
C SER A 114 -13.87 -6.92 -13.10
N HIS A 115 -14.51 -7.34 -14.20
CA HIS A 115 -14.25 -6.78 -15.53
C HIS A 115 -14.55 -5.29 -15.60
N THR A 116 -15.68 -4.85 -15.03
CA THR A 116 -16.02 -3.42 -14.94
C THR A 116 -14.98 -2.65 -14.14
N LEU A 117 -14.57 -3.16 -12.98
CA LEU A 117 -13.56 -2.52 -12.13
C LEU A 117 -12.20 -2.36 -12.83
N CYS A 118 -11.81 -3.30 -13.70
CA CYS A 118 -10.58 -3.17 -14.49
C CYS A 118 -10.57 -1.92 -15.38
N VAL A 119 -11.74 -1.51 -15.91
CA VAL A 119 -11.87 -0.29 -16.72
C VAL A 119 -12.06 0.94 -15.83
N MET A 120 -12.94 0.86 -14.84
CA MET A 120 -13.23 1.98 -13.94
C MET A 120 -11.99 2.46 -13.20
N ALA A 121 -11.09 1.56 -12.79
CA ALA A 121 -9.85 1.91 -12.10
C ALA A 121 -8.92 2.80 -12.95
N GLN A 122 -8.99 2.73 -14.28
CA GLN A 122 -8.15 3.50 -15.20
C GLN A 122 -8.67 4.91 -15.47
N LEU A 123 -9.96 5.16 -15.23
CA LEU A 123 -10.58 6.46 -15.47
C LEU A 123 -10.02 7.53 -14.51
N PRO A 124 -10.13 8.83 -14.88
CA PRO A 124 -9.82 9.93 -13.99
C PRO A 124 -10.66 9.91 -12.71
N VAL A 125 -10.09 10.42 -11.61
CA VAL A 125 -10.79 10.52 -10.30
C VAL A 125 -12.07 11.37 -10.41
N SER A 126 -12.10 12.38 -11.28
CA SER A 126 -13.29 13.19 -11.55
C SER A 126 -14.45 12.40 -12.17
N MET A 127 -14.16 11.23 -12.76
CA MET A 127 -15.15 10.30 -13.32
C MET A 127 -15.40 9.08 -12.41
N GLY A 128 -14.93 9.13 -11.15
CA GLY A 128 -15.05 8.01 -10.20
C GLY A 128 -14.03 6.90 -10.42
N GLY A 129 -12.95 7.14 -11.16
CA GLY A 129 -11.86 6.20 -11.35
C GLY A 129 -10.68 6.38 -10.41
N GLY A 130 -9.62 5.60 -10.62
CA GLY A 130 -8.43 5.55 -9.78
C GLY A 130 -7.16 6.15 -10.40
N ASN A 131 -7.22 6.67 -11.63
CA ASN A 131 -6.03 7.03 -12.42
C ASN A 131 -5.00 5.87 -12.54
N GLY A 132 -5.48 4.62 -12.57
CA GLY A 132 -4.64 3.46 -12.83
C GLY A 132 -4.08 3.48 -14.25
N LYS A 133 -2.81 3.07 -14.41
CA LYS A 133 -2.16 2.84 -15.70
C LYS A 133 -1.82 1.37 -15.87
#